data_AF-A0A8T3ZM55-F1
#
_entry.id   AF-A0A8T3ZM55-F1
#
_cell.length_a   1.000
_cell.length_b   1.000
_cell.length_c   1.000
_cell.angle_alpha   90.00
_cell.angle_beta   90.00
_cell.angle_gamma   90.00
#
_symmetry.space_group_name_H-M   'P 1'
#
loop_
_entity.id
_entity.type
_entity.pdbx_description
1 polymer ?
#
loop_
_entity_poly.entity_id
_entity_poly.type
_entity_poly.pdbx_seq_one_letter_code
_entity_poly.pdbx_strand_id
1 'polypeptide(L)'
;RQNAIYALVKGPNDAGLKVPVGEEILPSKERISGKHIADYAAKLRVENPVVYQKQFSAYLKNDVKPEDISKHFEDVKHRISTEVK
;
A
#
# COMPACT_ATOMS: atom_id res chain seq x y z
N ARG A 1 4.49 7.84 14.69
CA ARG A 1 4.62 8.36 13.31
C ARG A 1 5.04 7.21 12.42
N GLN A 2 4.16 6.68 11.56
CA GLN A 2 4.52 5.66 10.58
C GLN A 2 4.99 6.37 9.31
N ASN A 3 6.32 6.45 9.14
CA ASN A 3 6.95 7.17 8.03
C ASN A 3 7.37 6.20 6.92
N ALA A 4 7.41 6.68 5.67
CA ALA A 4 7.79 5.88 4.50
C ALA A 4 9.18 5.22 4.63
N ILE A 5 10.11 5.86 5.34
CA ILE A 5 11.47 5.33 5.59
C ILE A 5 11.40 4.00 6.38
N TYR A 6 10.51 3.89 7.37
CA TYR A 6 10.36 2.66 8.15
C TYR A 6 9.61 1.56 7.38
N ALA A 7 8.71 1.95 6.47
CA ALA A 7 8.07 1.00 5.54
C ALA A 7 9.10 0.38 4.59
N LEU A 8 10.06 1.19 4.10
CA LEU A 8 11.13 0.73 3.22
C LEU A 8 12.01 -0.33 3.91
N VAL A 9 12.39 -0.11 5.18
CA VAL A 9 13.28 -1.04 5.93
C VAL A 9 12.67 -2.43 6.11
N LYS A 10 11.33 -2.55 6.09
CA LYS A 10 10.66 -3.86 6.18
C LYS A 10 10.83 -4.72 4.94
N GLY A 11 10.99 -4.12 3.75
CA GLY A 11 11.16 -4.85 2.50
C GLY A 11 12.43 -5.73 2.50
N PRO A 12 13.62 -5.17 2.79
CA PRO A 12 14.85 -5.95 2.94
C PRO A 12 14.76 -7.02 4.03
N ASN A 13 14.11 -6.73 5.16
CA ASN A 13 13.93 -7.71 6.23
C ASN A 13 13.03 -8.88 5.80
N ASP A 14 11.94 -8.61 5.07
CA ASP A 14 11.08 -9.63 4.43
C ASP A 14 11.86 -10.44 3.37
N ALA A 15 12.87 -9.85 2.72
CA ALA A 15 13.74 -10.50 1.74
C ALA A 15 14.92 -11.26 2.37
N GLY A 16 15.05 -11.29 3.71
CA GLY A 16 16.10 -12.01 4.43
C GLY A 16 17.34 -11.18 4.78
N LEU A 17 17.38 -9.89 4.44
CA LEU A 17 18.42 -8.97 4.86
C LEU A 17 18.10 -8.44 6.27
N LYS A 18 18.73 -9.02 7.30
CA LYS A 18 18.50 -8.63 8.70
C LYS A 18 19.02 -7.21 8.97
N VAL A 19 18.13 -6.24 8.95
CA VAL A 19 18.40 -4.86 9.38
C VAL A 19 17.98 -4.73 10.85
N PRO A 20 18.87 -4.30 11.76
CA PRO A 20 18.51 -4.07 13.16
C PRO A 20 17.60 -2.84 13.26
N VAL A 21 16.29 -3.08 13.34
CA VAL A 21 15.26 -2.06 13.55
C VAL A 21 14.32 -2.54 14.67
N GLY A 22 13.90 -1.61 15.55
CA GLY A 22 12.89 -1.91 16.55
C GLY A 22 11.55 -2.26 15.89
N GLU A 23 11.02 -3.45 16.15
CA GLU A 23 9.76 -3.93 15.54
C GLU A 23 8.57 -2.99 15.81
N GLU A 24 8.60 -2.22 16.90
CA GLU A 24 7.59 -1.23 17.28
C GLU A 24 7.46 -0.05 16.29
N ILE A 25 8.53 0.24 15.54
CA ILE A 25 8.57 1.36 14.60
C ILE A 25 8.02 0.95 13.22
N LEU A 26 7.95 -0.36 12.96
CA LEU A 26 7.50 -0.88 11.69
C LEU A 26 5.99 -0.64 11.50
N PRO A 27 5.56 -0.13 10.34
CA PRO A 27 4.14 0.01 10.07
C PRO A 27 3.45 -1.37 10.02
N SER A 28 2.19 -1.38 10.47
CA SER A 28 1.32 -2.56 10.42
C SER A 28 1.16 -3.05 8.97
N LYS A 29 0.98 -4.36 8.79
CA LYS A 29 0.80 -4.97 7.45
C LYS A 29 -0.33 -4.31 6.65
N GLU A 30 -1.41 -3.91 7.31
CA GLU A 30 -2.57 -3.23 6.69
C GLU A 30 -2.23 -1.84 6.10
N ARG A 31 -1.23 -1.16 6.66
CA ARG A 31 -0.72 0.10 6.10
C ARG A 31 0.14 -0.15 4.88
N ILE A 32 0.94 -1.22 4.91
CA ILE A 32 1.85 -1.60 3.83
C ILE A 32 1.08 -2.10 2.62
N SER A 33 0.04 -2.90 2.82
CA SER A 33 -0.82 -3.39 1.73
C SER A 33 -1.79 -2.35 1.18
N GLY A 34 -1.77 -1.10 1.68
CA GLY A 34 -2.69 -0.07 1.22
C GLY A 34 -4.15 -0.28 1.61
N LYS A 35 -4.48 -1.21 2.52
CA LYS A 35 -5.86 -1.52 2.93
C LYS A 35 -6.58 -0.29 3.48
N HIS A 36 -5.89 0.52 4.28
CA HIS A 36 -6.41 1.80 4.78
C HIS A 36 -6.81 2.79 3.66
N ILE A 37 -6.15 2.74 2.49
CA ILE A 37 -6.49 3.57 1.32
C ILE A 37 -7.72 3.00 0.64
N ALA A 38 -7.79 1.66 0.47
CA ALA A 38 -8.96 0.99 -0.09
C ALA A 38 -10.23 1.23 0.74
N ASP A 39 -10.12 1.13 2.08
CA ASP A 39 -11.23 1.40 2.99
C ASP A 39 -11.66 2.87 2.94
N TYR A 40 -10.70 3.79 2.88
CA TYR A 40 -11.00 5.23 2.78
C TYR A 40 -11.64 5.58 1.43
N ALA A 41 -11.16 4.98 0.34
CA ALA A 41 -11.73 5.10 -0.99
C ALA A 41 -13.17 4.58 -1.04
N ALA A 42 -13.43 3.40 -0.48
CA ALA A 42 -14.77 2.82 -0.41
C ALA A 42 -15.74 3.73 0.39
N LYS A 43 -15.29 4.27 1.53
CA LYS A 43 -16.09 5.23 2.31
C LYS A 43 -16.39 6.50 1.52
N LEU A 44 -15.37 7.12 0.91
CA LEU A 44 -15.55 8.34 0.12
C LEU A 44 -16.44 8.13 -1.10
N ARG A 45 -16.42 6.94 -1.71
CA ARG A 45 -17.30 6.61 -2.82
C ARG A 45 -18.78 6.63 -2.40
N VAL A 46 -19.09 6.21 -1.18
CA VAL A 46 -20.45 6.19 -0.62
C VAL A 46 -20.86 7.56 -0.08
N GLU A 47 -19.98 8.22 0.68
CA GLU A 47 -20.30 9.50 1.33
C GLU A 47 -20.25 10.68 0.37
N ASN A 48 -19.23 10.77 -0.49
CA ASN A 48 -18.94 11.96 -1.30
C ASN A 48 -18.20 11.61 -2.61
N PRO A 49 -18.92 11.20 -3.67
CA PRO A 49 -18.31 10.81 -4.94
C PRO A 49 -17.50 11.94 -5.61
N VAL A 50 -17.82 13.20 -5.34
CA VAL A 50 -17.09 14.37 -5.86
C VAL A 50 -15.69 14.48 -5.25
N VAL A 51 -15.57 14.25 -3.94
CA VAL A 51 -14.29 14.28 -3.23
C VAL A 51 -13.46 13.08 -3.64
N TYR A 52 -14.07 11.90 -3.72
CA TYR A 52 -13.46 10.69 -4.25
C TYR A 52 -12.81 10.92 -5.62
N GLN A 53 -13.54 11.50 -6.58
CA GLN A 53 -13.02 11.73 -7.92
C GLN A 53 -11.88 12.75 -7.94
N LYS A 54 -11.94 13.81 -7.11
CA LYS A 54 -10.85 14.79 -7.01
C LYS A 54 -9.59 14.17 -6.42
N GLN A 55 -9.74 13.44 -5.31
CA GLN A 55 -8.65 12.93 -4.50
C GLN A 55 -7.97 11.71 -5.15
N PHE A 56 -8.75 10.87 -5.84
CA PHE A 56 -8.27 9.72 -6.60
C PHE A 56 -8.24 9.96 -8.11
N SER A 57 -8.27 11.22 -8.56
CA SER A 57 -8.24 11.58 -9.98
C SER A 57 -7.08 10.95 -10.73
N ALA A 58 -5.89 10.90 -10.13
CA ALA A 58 -4.72 10.26 -10.73
C ALA A 58 -4.87 8.74 -10.87
N TYR A 59 -5.53 8.08 -9.92
CA TYR A 59 -5.79 6.63 -10.00
C TYR A 59 -6.81 6.32 -11.09
N LEU A 60 -7.89 7.09 -11.14
CA LEU A 60 -8.94 6.96 -12.16
C LEU A 60 -8.40 7.23 -13.57
N LYS A 61 -7.46 8.16 -13.73
CA LYS A 61 -6.78 8.42 -15.01
C LYS A 61 -5.95 7.24 -15.51
N ASN A 62 -5.43 6.41 -14.61
CA ASN A 62 -4.64 5.23 -14.95
C ASN A 62 -5.50 3.95 -15.00
N ASP A 63 -6.83 4.08 -15.00
CA ASP A 63 -7.79 2.96 -14.92
C ASP A 63 -7.61 2.06 -13.68
N VAL A 64 -6.95 2.59 -12.64
CA VAL A 64 -6.72 1.87 -11.38
C VAL A 64 -7.80 2.24 -10.38
N LYS A 65 -8.55 1.25 -9.91
CA LYS A 65 -9.51 1.44 -8.82
C LYS A 65 -8.75 1.50 -7.48
N PRO A 66 -8.88 2.58 -6.69
CA PRO A 66 -8.28 2.68 -5.36
C PRO A 66 -8.71 1.56 -4.40
N GLU A 67 -9.90 0.98 -4.61
CA GLU A 67 -10.42 -0.17 -3.86
C GLU A 67 -9.60 -1.45 -4.09
N ASP A 68 -9.06 -1.63 -5.30
CA ASP A 68 -8.28 -2.81 -5.69
C ASP A 68 -6.76 -2.60 -5.47
N ILE A 69 -6.35 -1.48 -4.85
CA ILE A 69 -4.94 -1.15 -4.65
C ILE A 69 -4.21 -2.22 -3.82
N SER A 70 -4.91 -2.85 -2.88
CA SER A 70 -4.35 -3.93 -2.06
C SER A 70 -4.07 -5.19 -2.86
N LYS A 71 -4.93 -5.53 -3.84
CA LYS A 71 -4.68 -6.66 -4.74
C LYS A 71 -3.50 -6.37 -5.66
N HIS A 72 -3.46 -5.16 -6.24
CA HIS A 72 -2.35 -4.75 -7.09
C HIS A 72 -1.01 -4.79 -6.35
N PHE A 73 -1.01 -4.39 -5.07
CA PHE A 73 0.18 -4.50 -4.22
C PHE A 73 0.64 -5.96 -4.07
N GLU A 74 -0.26 -6.90 -3.81
CA GLU A 74 0.07 -8.32 -3.71
C GLU A 74 0.57 -8.90 -5.03
N ASP A 75 -0.07 -8.56 -6.15
CA ASP A 75 0.35 -8.98 -7.49
C ASP A 75 1.78 -8.51 -7.81
N VAL A 76 2.08 -7.24 -7.53
CA VAL A 76 3.42 -6.68 -7.75
C VAL A 76 4.44 -7.31 -6.81
N LYS A 77 4.08 -7.53 -5.53
CA LYS A 77 4.95 -8.22 -4.57
C LYS A 77 5.29 -9.64 -5.07
N HIS A 78 4.30 -10.37 -5.57
CA HIS A 78 4.49 -11.72 -6.12
C HIS A 78 5.39 -11.70 -7.37
N ARG A 79 5.21 -10.72 -8.27
CA ARG A 79 6.08 -10.55 -9.44
C ARG A 79 7.54 -10.34 -9.05
N ILE A 80 7.80 -9.42 -8.11
CA ILE A 80 9.16 -9.14 -7.63
C ILE A 80 9.79 -10.39 -7.00
N SER A 81 9.04 -11.11 -6.15
CA SER A 81 9.53 -12.37 -5.57
C SER A 81 9.80 -13.47 -6.61
N THR A 82 9.15 -13.41 -7.78
CA THR A 82 9.36 -14.39 -8.86
C THR A 82 10.54 -14.01 -9.76
N GLU A 83 10.74 -12.72 -10.02
CA GLU A 83 11.87 -12.20 -10.82
C GLU A 83 13.21 -12.26 -10.08
N VAL A 84 13.22 -12.24 -8.75
CA VAL A 84 14.45 -12.31 -7.93
C VAL A 84 14.90 -13.79 -7.70
N LYS A 85 14.60 -14.69 -8.64
CA LYS A 85 15.12 -16.07 -8.64
C LYS A 85 16.49 -16.17 -9.30
#